data_AF-A0A7C6QTG9-F1
#
_entry.id   AF-A0A7C6QTG9-F1
#
_cell.length_a   1.000
_cell.length_b   1.000
_cell.length_c   1.000
_cell.angle_alpha   90.00
_cell.angle_beta   90.00
_cell.angle_gamma   90.00
#
_symmetry.space_group_name_H-M   'P 1'
#
loop_
_entity.id
_entity.type
_entity.pdbx_description
1 polymer ?
#
loop_
_entity_poly.entity_id
_entity_poly.type
_entity_poly.pdbx_seq_one_letter_code
_entity_poly.pdbx_strand_id
1 'polypeptide(L)'
;MKTVAIVATCDTKGREAQYIRSLVEKHGLRGWVIDCGILRDPVGVVPDTSRHEVAQAAGYTIEELIARGSRGAAVNGMIEGIWKVVSKMSKEGKIDALIAIGGAEGAIIAKSAMEALPLLAPKLTLSTIASGEHKFGEIIGHNDAMVMHTVVDILGLNSVSKRIFENGVNAIVGMLKFKSQEEPVMTKRVGMTLLGTITPPAVKIILPMFENENFEVYTFHANGVGGECMDRMVQENYFNGVFDWALNEMVGMHYGGLHKCSSRRMDAAVEKRIPLVVVPGAADILVLSTQESLDPKYEGRSRYYHNKEITLVSLTTEECIKVADTIVEKLNRAEGPVTVLFPLRGLCSQDKEGFALDNPEGRKQMYQIFKDKLKKEINFIALDNHINDDAFATAAASEMIRLIKNSY
;
A
#
# COMPACT_ATOMS: atom_id res chain seq x y z
N MET A 1 -21.60 -22.44 3.76
CA MET A 1 -20.44 -22.82 4.59
C MET A 1 -19.28 -21.93 4.17
N LYS A 2 -18.58 -21.28 5.11
CA LYS A 2 -17.44 -20.41 4.78
C LYS A 2 -16.24 -21.24 4.32
N THR A 3 -15.44 -20.69 3.42
CA THR A 3 -14.31 -21.37 2.77
C THR A 3 -12.99 -20.67 3.08
N VAL A 4 -12.00 -21.44 3.54
CA VAL A 4 -10.62 -21.00 3.76
C VAL A 4 -9.77 -21.54 2.62
N ALA A 5 -9.19 -20.65 1.81
CA ALA A 5 -8.19 -21.02 0.81
C ALA A 5 -6.87 -21.37 1.51
N ILE A 6 -6.29 -22.50 1.13
CA ILE A 6 -5.03 -23.03 1.66
C ILE A 6 -4.03 -23.03 0.51
N VAL A 7 -3.11 -22.07 0.50
CA VAL A 7 -2.10 -21.91 -0.56
C VAL A 7 -0.79 -22.56 -0.12
N ALA A 8 -0.30 -23.53 -0.90
CA ALA A 8 0.94 -24.22 -0.61
C ALA A 8 1.58 -24.80 -1.87
N THR A 9 2.90 -24.95 -1.86
CA THR A 9 3.64 -25.74 -2.85
C THR A 9 3.43 -27.23 -2.54
N CYS A 10 2.39 -27.85 -3.09
CA CYS A 10 1.93 -29.18 -2.64
C CYS A 10 2.88 -30.32 -3.05
N ASP A 11 3.76 -30.07 -4.00
CA ASP A 11 4.87 -30.95 -4.42
C ASP A 11 5.91 -31.25 -3.31
N THR A 12 5.95 -30.37 -2.30
CA THR A 12 6.88 -30.43 -1.16
C THR A 12 6.16 -30.34 0.18
N LYS A 13 5.01 -29.66 0.24
CA LYS A 13 4.25 -29.35 1.46
C LYS A 13 2.81 -29.87 1.45
N GLY A 14 2.53 -30.88 0.63
CA GLY A 14 1.18 -31.38 0.47
C GLY A 14 0.62 -32.01 1.75
N ARG A 15 1.44 -32.74 2.52
CA ARG A 15 1.01 -33.34 3.80
C ARG A 15 0.62 -32.27 4.83
N GLU A 16 1.35 -31.16 4.87
CA GLU A 16 1.11 -30.01 5.73
C GLU A 16 -0.16 -29.28 5.31
N ALA A 17 -0.35 -29.06 4.01
CA ALA A 17 -1.59 -28.49 3.47
C ALA A 17 -2.81 -29.36 3.81
N GLN A 18 -2.72 -30.69 3.66
CA GLN A 18 -3.77 -31.63 4.05
C GLN A 18 -4.06 -31.61 5.55
N TYR A 19 -3.03 -31.45 6.39
CA TYR A 19 -3.22 -31.31 7.83
C TYR A 19 -3.95 -30.01 8.18
N ILE A 20 -3.58 -28.89 7.55
CA ILE A 20 -4.29 -27.61 7.72
C ILE A 20 -5.74 -27.71 7.25
N ARG A 21 -5.99 -28.34 6.09
CA ARG A 21 -7.35 -28.63 5.59
C ARG A 21 -8.17 -29.38 6.64
N SER A 22 -7.58 -30.44 7.20
CA SER A 22 -8.25 -31.25 8.23
C SER A 22 -8.56 -30.44 9.50
N LEU A 23 -7.71 -29.49 9.89
CA LEU A 23 -7.96 -28.59 11.01
C LEU A 23 -9.10 -27.60 10.71
N VAL A 24 -9.11 -27.01 9.51
CA VAL A 24 -10.20 -26.12 9.05
C VAL A 24 -11.54 -26.84 9.06
N GLU A 25 -11.58 -28.06 8.50
CA GLU A 25 -12.80 -28.88 8.41
C GLU A 25 -13.34 -29.29 9.78
N LYS A 26 -12.48 -29.52 10.78
CA LYS A 26 -12.91 -29.75 12.18
C LYS A 26 -13.71 -28.60 12.78
N HIS A 27 -13.58 -27.37 12.25
CA HIS A 27 -14.37 -26.22 12.69
C HIS A 27 -15.66 -26.01 11.89
N GLY A 28 -16.04 -26.96 11.02
CA GLY A 28 -17.24 -26.86 10.18
C GLY A 28 -17.08 -25.87 9.02
N LEU A 29 -15.85 -25.60 8.62
CA LEU A 29 -15.50 -24.73 7.48
C LEU A 29 -15.01 -25.59 6.31
N ARG A 30 -15.00 -25.05 5.10
CA ARG A 30 -14.39 -25.72 3.94
C ARG A 30 -12.91 -25.34 3.84
N GLY A 31 -12.00 -26.30 3.83
CA GLY A 31 -10.62 -26.07 3.38
C GLY A 31 -10.53 -26.27 1.87
N TRP A 32 -10.10 -25.26 1.13
CA TRP A 32 -9.90 -25.31 -0.32
C TRP A 32 -8.40 -25.22 -0.64
N VAL A 33 -7.79 -26.32 -1.08
CA VAL A 33 -6.34 -26.37 -1.32
C VAL A 33 -6.01 -25.88 -2.73
N ILE A 34 -5.13 -24.89 -2.84
CA ILE A 34 -4.62 -24.34 -4.10
C ILE A 34 -3.13 -24.67 -4.18
N ASP A 35 -2.75 -25.46 -5.19
CA ASP A 35 -1.37 -25.88 -5.39
C ASP A 35 -0.57 -24.88 -6.23
N CYS A 36 0.53 -24.39 -5.69
CA CYS A 36 1.50 -23.55 -6.38
C CYS A 36 2.88 -24.21 -6.57
N GLY A 37 2.96 -25.54 -6.45
CA GLY A 37 4.17 -26.33 -6.66
C GLY A 37 4.66 -26.30 -8.11
N ILE A 38 5.99 -26.41 -8.29
CA ILE A 38 6.64 -26.35 -9.61
C ILE A 38 7.55 -27.54 -9.89
N LEU A 39 7.90 -28.35 -8.88
CA LEU A 39 8.90 -29.40 -9.01
C LEU A 39 8.32 -30.71 -9.53
N ARG A 40 7.16 -31.12 -9.01
CA ARG A 40 6.53 -32.43 -9.28
C ARG A 40 5.06 -32.42 -8.86
N ASP A 41 4.39 -33.55 -9.03
CA ASP A 41 3.00 -33.71 -8.60
C ASP A 41 2.83 -33.57 -7.08
N PRO A 42 1.65 -33.12 -6.61
CA PRO A 42 1.33 -33.01 -5.18
C PRO A 42 1.60 -34.29 -4.39
N VAL A 43 2.15 -34.15 -3.19
CA VAL A 43 2.48 -35.28 -2.31
C VAL A 43 1.64 -35.26 -1.04
N GLY A 44 0.76 -36.24 -0.88
CA GLY A 44 -0.05 -36.41 0.35
C GLY A 44 -1.27 -35.49 0.45
N VAL A 45 -1.68 -34.89 -0.67
CA VAL A 45 -2.90 -34.09 -0.81
C VAL A 45 -3.40 -34.16 -2.25
N VAL A 46 -4.71 -34.05 -2.46
CA VAL A 46 -5.30 -33.76 -3.76
C VAL A 46 -5.79 -32.31 -3.70
N PRO A 47 -5.18 -31.38 -4.47
CA PRO A 47 -5.59 -29.98 -4.44
C PRO A 47 -6.95 -29.80 -5.12
N ASP A 48 -7.76 -28.86 -4.60
CA ASP A 48 -9.03 -28.45 -5.20
C ASP A 48 -8.80 -27.53 -6.41
N THR A 49 -7.67 -26.83 -6.46
CA THR A 49 -7.15 -26.13 -7.65
C THR A 49 -5.72 -26.57 -7.90
N SER A 50 -5.49 -27.23 -9.03
CA SER A 50 -4.20 -27.82 -9.40
C SER A 50 -3.17 -26.77 -9.83
N ARG A 51 -1.88 -27.13 -9.74
CA ARG A 51 -0.78 -26.32 -10.31
C ARG A 51 -0.95 -26.01 -11.79
N HIS A 52 -1.59 -26.90 -12.55
CA HIS A 52 -1.86 -26.69 -13.98
C HIS A 52 -2.89 -25.57 -14.19
N GLU A 53 -3.97 -25.55 -13.41
CA GLU A 53 -4.97 -24.48 -13.46
C GLU A 53 -4.37 -23.13 -13.04
N VAL A 54 -3.49 -23.13 -12.03
CA VAL A 54 -2.76 -21.93 -11.61
C VAL A 54 -1.84 -21.42 -12.72
N ALA A 55 -1.01 -22.28 -13.32
CA ALA A 55 -0.16 -21.90 -14.44
C ALA A 55 -0.98 -21.39 -15.64
N GLN A 56 -2.08 -22.07 -15.96
CA GLN A 56 -2.97 -21.71 -17.07
C GLN A 56 -3.61 -20.33 -16.86
N ALA A 57 -3.94 -19.96 -15.62
CA ALA A 57 -4.44 -18.62 -15.32
C ALA A 57 -3.41 -17.53 -15.69
N ALA A 58 -2.12 -17.81 -15.56
CA ALA A 58 -1.03 -16.93 -16.02
C ALA A 58 -0.76 -17.02 -17.53
N GLY A 59 -1.46 -17.88 -18.27
CA GLY A 59 -1.27 -18.07 -19.71
C GLY A 59 -0.13 -19.02 -20.06
N TYR A 60 0.27 -19.90 -19.14
CA TYR A 60 1.34 -20.88 -19.33
C TYR A 60 0.86 -22.30 -19.08
N THR A 61 1.55 -23.28 -19.66
CA THR A 61 1.53 -24.65 -19.13
C THR A 61 2.54 -24.78 -17.98
N ILE A 62 2.38 -25.82 -17.17
CA ILE A 62 3.34 -26.06 -16.08
C ILE A 62 4.71 -26.46 -16.62
N GLU A 63 4.73 -27.18 -17.76
CA GLU A 63 5.93 -27.61 -18.46
C GLU A 63 6.69 -26.41 -19.01
N GLU A 64 5.99 -25.43 -19.59
CA GLU A 64 6.58 -24.17 -20.04
C GLU A 64 7.25 -23.41 -18.90
N LEU A 65 6.60 -23.34 -17.73
CA LEU A 65 7.19 -22.69 -16.56
C LEU A 65 8.45 -23.40 -16.06
N ILE A 66 8.43 -24.73 -16.01
CA ILE A 66 9.61 -25.54 -15.64
C ILE A 66 10.76 -25.32 -16.63
N ALA A 67 10.46 -25.19 -17.93
CA ALA A 67 11.45 -25.05 -18.99
C ALA A 67 12.14 -23.66 -19.04
N ARG A 68 11.69 -22.66 -18.26
CA ARG A 68 12.21 -21.26 -18.26
C ARG A 68 13.62 -21.07 -17.69
N GLY A 69 14.37 -22.14 -17.48
CA GLY A 69 15.82 -22.10 -17.19
C GLY A 69 16.21 -21.69 -15.77
N SER A 70 15.29 -21.20 -14.94
CA SER A 70 15.54 -21.00 -13.50
C SER A 70 14.26 -21.18 -12.67
N ARG A 71 14.46 -21.59 -11.42
CA ARG A 71 13.36 -21.72 -10.43
C ARG A 71 12.63 -20.39 -10.20
N GLY A 72 13.36 -19.28 -10.12
CA GLY A 72 12.75 -17.95 -9.93
C GLY A 72 11.85 -17.53 -11.11
N ALA A 73 12.27 -17.77 -12.35
CA ALA A 73 11.45 -17.48 -13.52
C ALA A 73 10.16 -18.30 -13.56
N ALA A 74 10.22 -19.57 -13.13
CA ALA A 74 9.05 -20.43 -13.02
C ALA A 74 8.09 -19.95 -11.92
N VAL A 75 8.63 -19.59 -10.74
CA VAL A 75 7.85 -19.06 -9.62
C VAL A 75 7.12 -17.76 -9.98
N ASN A 76 7.71 -16.88 -10.78
CA ASN A 76 7.04 -15.64 -11.22
C ASN A 76 5.74 -15.91 -12.01
N GLY A 77 5.73 -16.94 -12.87
CA GLY A 77 4.50 -17.36 -13.55
C GLY A 77 3.44 -17.89 -12.57
N MET A 78 3.86 -18.62 -11.55
CA MET A 78 2.95 -19.12 -10.50
C MET A 78 2.41 -17.99 -9.63
N ILE A 79 3.21 -16.96 -9.33
CA ILE A 79 2.77 -15.76 -8.59
C ILE A 79 1.62 -15.09 -9.33
N GLU A 80 1.78 -14.82 -10.64
CA GLU A 80 0.73 -14.22 -11.46
C GLU A 80 -0.52 -15.11 -11.52
N GLY A 81 -0.33 -16.41 -11.68
CA GLY A 81 -1.41 -17.40 -11.73
C GLY A 81 -2.23 -17.43 -10.43
N ILE A 82 -1.53 -17.46 -9.29
CA ILE A 82 -2.16 -17.44 -7.97
C ILE A 82 -2.96 -16.17 -7.75
N TRP A 83 -2.41 -15.01 -8.10
CA TRP A 83 -3.14 -13.75 -8.00
C TRP A 83 -4.46 -13.81 -8.79
N LYS A 84 -4.43 -14.31 -10.03
CA LYS A 84 -5.61 -14.41 -10.90
C LYS A 84 -6.64 -15.41 -10.39
N VAL A 85 -6.20 -16.58 -9.95
CA VAL A 85 -7.08 -17.62 -9.38
C VAL A 85 -7.78 -17.11 -8.13
N VAL A 86 -7.01 -16.60 -7.17
CA VAL A 86 -7.56 -16.12 -5.89
C VAL A 86 -8.45 -14.90 -6.10
N SER A 87 -8.05 -13.96 -6.97
CA SER A 87 -8.88 -12.79 -7.31
C SER A 87 -10.22 -13.20 -7.92
N LYS A 88 -10.21 -14.17 -8.85
CA LYS A 88 -11.44 -14.70 -9.46
C LYS A 88 -12.33 -15.34 -8.40
N MET A 89 -11.77 -16.24 -7.59
CA MET A 89 -12.53 -16.93 -6.55
C MET A 89 -13.08 -15.98 -5.48
N SER A 90 -12.33 -14.94 -5.11
CA SER A 90 -12.78 -13.90 -4.18
C SER A 90 -13.95 -13.11 -4.77
N LYS A 91 -13.85 -12.65 -6.02
CA LYS A 91 -14.94 -11.95 -6.74
C LYS A 91 -16.21 -12.81 -6.87
N GLU A 92 -16.04 -14.12 -7.03
CA GLU A 92 -17.15 -15.09 -7.09
C GLU A 92 -17.71 -15.47 -5.70
N GLY A 93 -17.18 -14.90 -4.61
CA GLY A 93 -17.62 -15.20 -3.24
C GLY A 93 -17.29 -16.64 -2.79
N LYS A 94 -16.29 -17.29 -3.40
CA LYS A 94 -15.91 -18.68 -3.12
C LYS A 94 -14.88 -18.84 -2.00
N ILE A 95 -14.25 -17.75 -1.57
CA ILE A 95 -13.24 -17.74 -0.51
C ILE A 95 -13.59 -16.63 0.48
N ASP A 96 -13.59 -16.97 1.77
CA ASP A 96 -13.84 -16.04 2.89
C ASP A 96 -12.55 -15.68 3.65
N ALA A 97 -11.53 -16.53 3.59
CA ALA A 97 -10.23 -16.32 4.24
C ALA A 97 -9.11 -17.06 3.51
N LEU A 98 -7.86 -16.66 3.79
CA LEU A 98 -6.69 -17.31 3.22
C LEU A 98 -5.66 -17.67 4.30
N ILE A 99 -5.17 -18.92 4.22
CA ILE A 99 -3.98 -19.39 4.92
C ILE A 99 -2.95 -19.81 3.88
N ALA A 100 -1.73 -19.32 4.00
CA ALA A 100 -0.61 -19.77 3.19
C ALA A 100 0.52 -20.33 4.06
N ILE A 101 1.26 -21.30 3.53
CA ILE A 101 2.44 -21.87 4.19
C ILE A 101 3.65 -21.86 3.26
N GLY A 102 4.82 -21.47 3.75
CA GLY A 102 6.02 -21.48 2.92
C GLY A 102 7.29 -20.95 3.58
N GLY A 103 8.44 -21.38 3.08
CA GLY A 103 9.72 -20.71 3.35
C GLY A 103 9.84 -19.41 2.52
N ALA A 104 11.07 -19.00 2.18
CA ALA A 104 11.30 -17.74 1.46
C ALA A 104 10.48 -17.60 0.15
N GLU A 105 10.57 -18.55 -0.77
CA GLU A 105 9.81 -18.49 -2.02
C GLU A 105 8.30 -18.62 -1.81
N GLY A 106 7.88 -19.50 -0.90
CA GLY A 106 6.47 -19.69 -0.59
C GLY A 106 5.85 -18.45 0.04
N ALA A 107 6.61 -17.67 0.81
CA ALA A 107 6.17 -16.39 1.36
C ALA A 107 5.91 -15.34 0.27
N ILE A 108 6.70 -15.34 -0.82
CA ILE A 108 6.49 -14.43 -1.95
C ILE A 108 5.21 -14.82 -2.72
N ILE A 109 4.98 -16.11 -2.95
CA ILE A 109 3.72 -16.60 -3.56
C ILE A 109 2.53 -16.26 -2.65
N ALA A 110 2.70 -16.48 -1.34
CA ALA A 110 1.69 -16.16 -0.33
C ALA A 110 1.32 -14.69 -0.33
N LYS A 111 2.30 -13.78 -0.41
CA LYS A 111 2.06 -12.33 -0.54
C LYS A 111 1.11 -12.03 -1.69
N SER A 112 1.39 -12.56 -2.87
CA SER A 112 0.55 -12.33 -4.05
C SER A 112 -0.86 -12.90 -3.89
N ALA A 113 -1.00 -14.07 -3.25
CA ALA A 113 -2.29 -14.64 -2.91
C ALA A 113 -3.07 -13.76 -1.92
N MET A 114 -2.39 -13.20 -0.92
CA MET A 114 -3.00 -12.30 0.07
C MET A 114 -3.42 -10.96 -0.57
N GLU A 115 -2.62 -10.40 -1.48
CA GLU A 115 -2.96 -9.18 -2.23
C GLU A 115 -4.18 -9.34 -3.14
N ALA A 116 -4.49 -10.58 -3.54
CA ALA A 116 -5.67 -10.89 -4.35
C ALA A 116 -6.99 -10.91 -3.56
N LEU A 117 -6.95 -10.97 -2.22
CA LEU A 117 -8.14 -10.80 -1.38
C LEU A 117 -8.36 -9.33 -1.02
N PRO A 118 -9.62 -8.90 -0.81
CA PRO A 118 -9.93 -7.58 -0.30
C PRO A 118 -9.22 -7.28 1.03
N LEU A 119 -8.99 -5.99 1.28
CA LEU A 119 -8.59 -5.53 2.62
C LEU A 119 -9.63 -5.97 3.66
N LEU A 120 -9.17 -6.19 4.89
CA LEU A 120 -9.96 -6.64 6.05
C LEU A 120 -10.46 -8.10 5.97
N ALA A 121 -10.26 -8.79 4.84
CA ALA A 121 -10.47 -10.24 4.79
C ALA A 121 -9.44 -10.96 5.68
N PRO A 122 -9.81 -12.02 6.42
CA PRO A 122 -8.85 -12.79 7.21
C PRO A 122 -7.78 -13.45 6.35
N LYS A 123 -6.52 -13.07 6.56
CA LYS A 123 -5.36 -13.49 5.78
C LYS A 123 -4.20 -13.81 6.71
N LEU A 124 -3.62 -15.00 6.60
CA LEU A 124 -2.48 -15.43 7.40
C LEU A 124 -1.44 -16.17 6.55
N THR A 125 -0.17 -15.78 6.68
CA THR A 125 0.96 -16.56 6.18
C THR A 125 1.77 -17.14 7.34
N LEU A 126 2.02 -18.45 7.30
CA LEU A 126 2.95 -19.14 8.19
C LEU A 126 4.28 -19.31 7.45
N SER A 127 5.35 -18.66 7.94
CA SER A 127 6.65 -18.68 7.26
C SER A 127 7.86 -18.87 8.17
N THR A 128 8.87 -19.56 7.67
CA THR A 128 10.19 -19.71 8.33
C THR A 128 11.02 -18.43 8.29
N ILE A 129 10.65 -17.46 7.44
CA ILE A 129 11.38 -16.19 7.29
C ILE A 129 10.63 -15.00 7.89
N ALA A 130 9.60 -15.25 8.69
CA ALA A 130 8.87 -14.19 9.40
C ALA A 130 9.71 -13.47 10.48
N SER A 131 10.91 -13.99 10.79
CA SER A 131 11.90 -13.40 11.67
C SER A 131 13.28 -13.53 11.02
N GLY A 132 14.15 -12.53 11.22
CA GLY A 132 15.50 -12.48 10.67
C GLY A 132 15.79 -11.17 9.94
N GLU A 133 16.79 -11.18 9.06
CA GLU A 133 17.24 -9.99 8.31
C GLU A 133 16.42 -9.73 7.03
N HIS A 134 15.51 -10.64 6.67
CA HIS A 134 14.58 -10.42 5.57
C HIS A 134 13.68 -9.22 5.85
N LYS A 135 13.49 -8.36 4.85
CA LYS A 135 12.62 -7.20 5.00
C LYS A 135 11.17 -7.66 5.13
N PHE A 136 10.56 -7.38 6.28
CA PHE A 136 9.16 -7.73 6.54
C PHE A 136 8.19 -7.22 5.46
N GLY A 137 8.46 -6.04 4.90
CA GLY A 137 7.69 -5.46 3.79
C GLY A 137 7.63 -6.33 2.52
N GLU A 138 8.61 -7.22 2.30
CA GLU A 138 8.62 -8.15 1.17
C GLU A 138 7.63 -9.31 1.35
N ILE A 139 7.23 -9.61 2.59
CA ILE A 139 6.25 -10.66 2.93
C ILE A 139 4.84 -10.08 2.98
N ILE A 140 4.65 -8.91 3.59
CA ILE A 140 3.32 -8.33 3.82
C ILE A 140 2.85 -7.43 2.67
N GLY A 141 3.75 -6.67 2.04
CA GLY A 141 3.39 -5.66 1.03
C GLY A 141 2.42 -4.62 1.57
N HIS A 142 1.35 -4.35 0.81
CA HIS A 142 0.29 -3.41 1.16
C HIS A 142 -0.93 -4.09 1.79
N ASN A 143 -0.74 -5.25 2.43
CA ASN A 143 -1.83 -6.01 3.06
C ASN A 143 -1.95 -5.73 4.55
N ASP A 144 -3.14 -5.99 5.08
CA ASP A 144 -3.50 -6.12 6.48
C ASP A 144 -3.35 -7.58 7.00
N ALA A 145 -2.50 -8.38 6.35
CA ALA A 145 -2.37 -9.80 6.64
C ALA A 145 -1.52 -10.07 7.90
N MET A 146 -1.85 -11.16 8.60
CA MET A 146 -1.01 -11.68 9.66
C MET A 146 0.17 -12.49 9.08
N VAL A 147 1.33 -12.39 9.71
CA VAL A 147 2.49 -13.23 9.42
C VAL A 147 2.90 -13.93 10.72
N MET A 148 2.97 -15.26 10.69
CA MET A 148 3.34 -16.09 11.84
C MET A 148 4.61 -16.89 11.55
N HIS A 149 5.59 -16.79 12.45
CA HIS A 149 6.82 -17.56 12.33
C HIS A 149 6.59 -19.05 12.63
N THR A 150 7.11 -19.94 11.78
CA THR A 150 6.89 -21.39 11.96
C THR A 150 7.82 -22.05 12.97
N VAL A 151 8.81 -21.32 13.51
CA VAL A 151 9.82 -21.76 14.50
C VAL A 151 10.76 -22.86 13.97
N VAL A 152 10.19 -23.94 13.45
CA VAL A 152 10.86 -25.03 12.76
C VAL A 152 10.61 -24.91 11.25
N ASP A 153 11.46 -25.57 10.46
CA ASP A 153 11.24 -25.67 9.02
C ASP A 153 9.93 -26.39 8.69
N ILE A 154 9.33 -26.03 7.56
CA ILE A 154 8.10 -26.65 7.05
C ILE A 154 8.49 -27.87 6.21
N LEU A 155 8.93 -28.91 6.91
CA LEU A 155 9.34 -30.17 6.33
C LEU A 155 8.87 -31.33 7.23
N GLY A 156 7.70 -31.86 6.91
CA GLY A 156 7.02 -32.87 7.71
C GLY A 156 6.21 -32.31 8.89
N LEU A 157 5.45 -33.21 9.51
CA LEU A 157 4.60 -32.91 10.65
C LEU A 157 5.22 -33.46 11.93
N ASN A 158 5.69 -32.58 12.81
CA ASN A 158 6.15 -32.91 14.16
C ASN A 158 5.23 -32.26 15.21
N SER A 159 5.48 -32.54 16.49
CA SER A 159 4.65 -32.02 17.58
C SER A 159 4.59 -30.48 17.61
N VAL A 160 5.68 -29.81 17.26
CA VAL A 160 5.79 -28.34 17.21
C VAL A 160 5.05 -27.80 15.99
N SER A 161 5.33 -28.30 14.78
CA SER A 161 4.71 -27.81 13.55
C SER A 161 3.20 -28.01 13.55
N LYS A 162 2.72 -29.15 14.07
CA LYS A 162 1.28 -29.41 14.25
C LYS A 162 0.60 -28.36 15.13
N ARG A 163 1.23 -27.97 16.24
CA ARG A 163 0.67 -26.98 17.16
C ARG A 163 0.67 -25.57 16.56
N ILE A 164 1.71 -25.25 15.79
CA ILE A 164 1.81 -23.96 15.10
C ILE A 164 0.74 -23.83 14.01
N PHE A 165 0.54 -24.87 13.20
CA PHE A 165 -0.53 -24.87 12.20
C PHE A 165 -1.93 -24.82 12.83
N GLU A 166 -2.13 -25.51 13.95
CA GLU A 166 -3.37 -25.42 14.73
C GLU A 166 -3.63 -23.99 15.23
N ASN A 167 -2.62 -23.32 15.79
CA ASN A 167 -2.74 -21.93 16.22
C ASN A 167 -3.08 -21.00 15.04
N GLY A 168 -2.44 -21.18 13.89
CA GLY A 168 -2.73 -20.39 12.68
C GLY A 168 -4.16 -20.58 12.17
N VAL A 169 -4.65 -21.83 12.14
CA VAL A 169 -6.04 -22.13 11.78
C VAL A 169 -7.01 -21.52 12.80
N ASN A 170 -6.73 -21.66 14.10
CA ASN A 170 -7.56 -21.08 15.15
C ASN A 170 -7.66 -19.55 15.07
N ALA A 171 -6.57 -18.86 14.69
CA ALA A 171 -6.58 -17.42 14.47
C ALA A 171 -7.56 -17.04 13.34
N ILE A 172 -7.48 -17.70 12.20
CA ILE A 172 -8.37 -17.45 11.05
C ILE A 172 -9.83 -17.83 11.37
N VAL A 173 -10.05 -18.94 12.06
CA VAL A 173 -11.38 -19.34 12.54
C VAL A 173 -11.96 -18.27 13.46
N GLY A 174 -11.15 -17.72 14.37
CA GLY A 174 -11.53 -16.62 15.25
C GLY A 174 -11.97 -15.39 14.46
N MET A 175 -11.13 -14.93 13.51
CA MET A 175 -11.44 -13.79 12.64
C MET A 175 -12.72 -14.00 11.81
N LEU A 176 -12.97 -15.23 11.36
CA LEU A 176 -14.19 -15.57 10.61
C LEU A 176 -15.44 -15.64 11.47
N LYS A 177 -15.33 -16.01 12.76
CA LYS A 177 -16.47 -16.18 13.67
C LYS A 177 -16.85 -14.90 14.40
N PHE A 178 -15.87 -14.07 14.77
CA PHE A 178 -16.05 -12.91 15.65
C PHE A 178 -15.89 -11.58 14.91
N LYS A 179 -16.55 -11.43 13.76
CA LYS A 179 -16.53 -10.14 13.02
C LYS A 179 -17.32 -9.08 13.80
N SER A 180 -16.74 -7.89 13.98
CA SER A 180 -17.47 -6.75 14.54
C SER A 180 -18.70 -6.44 13.70
N GLN A 181 -19.82 -6.17 14.38
CA GLN A 181 -21.10 -5.80 13.75
C GLN A 181 -21.31 -4.28 13.70
N GLU A 182 -20.31 -3.49 14.08
CA GLU A 182 -20.44 -2.03 14.07
C GLU A 182 -20.65 -1.53 12.63
N GLU A 183 -21.81 -0.93 12.39
CA GLU A 183 -22.06 -0.23 11.15
C GLU A 183 -21.33 1.12 11.17
N PRO A 184 -20.77 1.56 10.03
CA PRO A 184 -20.15 2.87 9.95
C PRO A 184 -21.19 3.96 10.27
N VAL A 185 -20.92 4.78 11.28
CA VAL A 185 -21.80 5.90 11.67
C VAL A 185 -21.73 7.05 10.66
N MET A 186 -20.57 7.20 10.01
CA MET A 186 -20.26 8.29 9.09
C MET A 186 -20.61 7.93 7.64
N THR A 187 -21.13 8.91 6.89
CA THR A 187 -21.77 8.65 5.58
C THR A 187 -20.85 8.79 4.38
N LYS A 188 -19.76 9.55 4.50
CA LYS A 188 -18.76 9.76 3.43
C LYS A 188 -17.36 9.51 3.96
N ARG A 189 -16.48 8.98 3.12
CA ARG A 189 -15.11 8.61 3.51
C ARG A 189 -14.07 9.37 2.68
N VAL A 190 -13.07 9.92 3.34
CA VAL A 190 -11.96 10.64 2.71
C VAL A 190 -10.64 9.97 3.06
N GLY A 191 -9.87 9.57 2.05
CA GLY A 191 -8.47 9.18 2.24
C GLY A 191 -7.59 10.42 2.24
N MET A 192 -6.72 10.59 3.24
CA MET A 192 -5.87 11.78 3.38
C MET A 192 -4.43 11.40 3.70
N THR A 193 -3.47 11.93 2.95
CA THR A 193 -2.04 11.76 3.28
C THR A 193 -1.55 12.82 4.26
N LEU A 194 -0.63 12.46 5.15
CA LEU A 194 -0.04 13.35 6.14
C LEU A 194 1.46 13.12 6.27
N LEU A 195 2.18 14.16 6.68
CA LEU A 195 3.56 14.07 7.14
C LEU A 195 3.72 14.97 8.36
N GLY A 196 4.57 14.58 9.32
CA GLY A 196 4.73 15.30 10.59
C GLY A 196 5.02 16.80 10.45
N THR A 197 5.69 17.21 9.38
CA THR A 197 5.99 18.62 9.07
C THR A 197 4.77 19.46 8.69
N ILE A 198 3.63 18.82 8.41
CA ILE A 198 2.38 19.46 7.97
C ILE A 198 1.13 18.93 8.68
N THR A 199 1.29 18.18 9.78
CA THR A 199 0.20 17.67 10.62
C THR A 199 -0.54 18.73 11.44
N PRO A 200 0.09 19.79 12.00
CA PRO A 200 -0.60 20.74 12.87
C PRO A 200 -1.90 21.34 12.29
N PRO A 201 -1.94 21.88 11.05
CA PRO A 201 -3.19 22.37 10.47
C PRO A 201 -4.22 21.27 10.22
N ALA A 202 -3.78 20.04 9.93
CA ALA A 202 -4.69 18.93 9.67
C ALA A 202 -5.53 18.60 10.91
N VAL A 203 -4.89 18.50 12.07
CA VAL A 203 -5.57 18.23 13.35
C VAL A 203 -6.42 19.43 13.80
N LYS A 204 -5.91 20.64 13.63
CA LYS A 204 -6.56 21.86 14.13
C LYS A 204 -7.76 22.29 13.30
N ILE A 205 -7.71 22.12 11.98
CA ILE A 205 -8.67 22.71 11.03
C ILE A 205 -9.32 21.64 10.15
N ILE A 206 -8.52 20.85 9.43
CA ILE A 206 -9.02 19.98 8.36
C ILE A 206 -9.92 18.86 8.90
N LEU A 207 -9.43 18.10 9.90
CA LEU A 207 -10.19 16.99 10.47
C LEU A 207 -11.50 17.48 11.12
N PRO A 208 -11.51 18.53 11.98
CA PRO A 208 -12.76 19.09 12.50
C PRO A 208 -13.74 19.55 11.40
N MET A 209 -13.26 20.13 10.30
CA MET A 209 -14.13 20.52 9.19
C MET A 209 -14.77 19.32 8.50
N PHE A 210 -14.03 18.23 8.28
CA PHE A 210 -14.57 17.00 7.72
C PHE A 210 -15.55 16.30 8.68
N GLU A 211 -15.26 16.26 9.97
CA GLU A 211 -16.14 15.71 11.00
C GLU A 211 -17.47 16.48 11.08
N ASN A 212 -17.43 17.82 11.04
CA ASN A 212 -18.63 18.66 11.01
C ASN A 212 -19.53 18.42 9.78
N GLU A 213 -18.95 17.90 8.71
CA GLU A 213 -19.67 17.51 7.48
C GLU A 213 -20.05 16.02 7.45
N ASN A 214 -19.90 15.32 8.57
CA ASN A 214 -20.19 13.90 8.72
C ASN A 214 -19.33 13.01 7.79
N PHE A 215 -18.07 13.42 7.54
CA PHE A 215 -17.09 12.65 6.79
C PHE A 215 -16.14 11.89 7.75
N GLU A 216 -15.91 10.62 7.48
CA GLU A 216 -14.88 9.79 8.10
C GLU A 216 -13.56 9.97 7.35
N VAL A 217 -12.49 10.25 8.10
CA VAL A 217 -11.17 10.52 7.50
C VAL A 217 -10.21 9.39 7.83
N TYR A 218 -9.66 8.78 6.78
CA TYR A 218 -8.64 7.75 6.86
C TYR A 218 -7.31 8.43 6.59
N THR A 219 -6.48 8.58 7.62
CA THR A 219 -5.19 9.24 7.48
C THR A 219 -4.07 8.25 7.19
N PHE A 220 -3.19 8.61 6.25
CA PHE A 220 -2.08 7.79 5.80
C PHE A 220 -0.78 8.57 5.93
N HIS A 221 0.21 8.00 6.59
CA HIS A 221 1.53 8.62 6.64
C HIS A 221 2.17 8.53 5.24
N ALA A 222 2.55 9.66 4.65
CA ALA A 222 3.21 9.75 3.34
C ALA A 222 4.67 9.29 3.42
N ASN A 223 4.87 8.03 3.80
CA ASN A 223 6.16 7.40 4.08
C ASN A 223 6.57 6.36 3.02
N GLY A 224 5.98 6.44 1.83
CA GLY A 224 6.17 5.52 0.72
C GLY A 224 5.06 4.47 0.71
N VAL A 225 4.90 3.75 1.83
CA VAL A 225 3.91 2.67 1.97
C VAL A 225 2.51 3.20 2.23
N GLY A 226 2.37 4.26 3.04
CA GLY A 226 1.05 4.75 3.44
C GLY A 226 0.23 5.29 2.27
N GLY A 227 0.83 6.05 1.36
CA GLY A 227 0.13 6.50 0.16
C GLY A 227 -0.21 5.36 -0.82
N GLU A 228 0.59 4.30 -0.89
CA GLU A 228 0.27 3.10 -1.69
C GLU A 228 -0.87 2.28 -1.06
N CYS A 229 -0.92 2.20 0.27
CA CYS A 229 -2.07 1.65 0.98
C CYS A 229 -3.34 2.46 0.70
N MET A 230 -3.24 3.80 0.68
CA MET A 230 -4.37 4.66 0.29
C MET A 230 -4.80 4.40 -1.15
N ASP A 231 -3.87 4.32 -2.10
CA ASP A 231 -4.15 4.02 -3.51
C ASP A 231 -4.81 2.65 -3.69
N ARG A 232 -4.41 1.65 -2.92
CA ARG A 232 -5.10 0.35 -2.88
C ARG A 232 -6.55 0.50 -2.42
N MET A 233 -6.79 1.24 -1.34
CA MET A 233 -8.15 1.49 -0.85
C MET A 233 -9.00 2.28 -1.85
N VAL A 234 -8.40 3.20 -2.61
CA VAL A 234 -9.05 3.86 -3.76
C VAL A 234 -9.43 2.83 -4.83
N GLN A 235 -8.53 1.90 -5.19
CA GLN A 235 -8.83 0.85 -6.16
C GLN A 235 -10.00 -0.05 -5.73
N GLU A 236 -10.11 -0.30 -4.42
CA GLU A 236 -11.19 -1.06 -3.78
C GLU A 236 -12.45 -0.21 -3.50
N ASN A 237 -12.50 1.04 -3.97
CA ASN A 237 -13.63 1.99 -3.85
C ASN A 237 -14.03 2.32 -2.39
N TYR A 238 -13.06 2.38 -1.46
CA TYR A 238 -13.34 2.71 -0.05
C TYR A 238 -13.74 4.17 0.17
N PHE A 239 -13.34 5.09 -0.71
CA PHE A 239 -13.46 6.52 -0.47
C PHE A 239 -14.46 7.19 -1.41
N ASN A 240 -15.02 8.31 -0.96
CA ASN A 240 -15.77 9.27 -1.76
C ASN A 240 -14.91 10.44 -2.22
N GLY A 241 -13.74 10.64 -1.60
CA GLY A 241 -12.76 11.65 -1.99
C GLY A 241 -11.36 11.29 -1.53
N VAL A 242 -10.34 11.82 -2.22
CA VAL A 242 -8.94 11.72 -1.85
C VAL A 242 -8.40 13.12 -1.64
N PHE A 243 -7.79 13.34 -0.48
CA PHE A 243 -7.13 14.57 -0.12
C PHE A 243 -5.63 14.33 0.05
N ASP A 244 -4.91 14.46 -1.05
CA ASP A 244 -3.45 14.35 -1.10
C ASP A 244 -2.81 15.61 -0.51
N TRP A 245 -2.85 15.73 0.83
CA TRP A 245 -2.28 16.86 1.56
C TRP A 245 -0.76 16.78 1.66
N ALA A 246 -0.20 15.57 1.71
CA ALA A 246 1.24 15.30 1.68
C ALA A 246 1.64 14.51 0.42
N LEU A 247 2.63 15.00 -0.32
CA LEU A 247 3.18 14.35 -1.52
C LEU A 247 4.70 14.12 -1.44
N ASN A 248 5.24 14.00 -0.23
CA ASN A 248 6.65 13.69 -0.02
C ASN A 248 7.12 12.40 -0.74
N GLU A 249 6.21 11.44 -0.92
CA GLU A 249 6.47 10.19 -1.62
C GLU A 249 6.86 10.40 -3.09
N MET A 250 6.43 11.51 -3.72
CA MET A 250 6.86 11.89 -5.08
C MET A 250 8.36 12.21 -5.12
N VAL A 251 8.89 12.79 -4.03
CA VAL A 251 10.33 12.99 -3.87
C VAL A 251 11.03 11.65 -3.74
N GLY A 252 10.49 10.77 -2.88
CA GLY A 252 11.04 9.44 -2.68
C GLY A 252 11.02 8.55 -3.93
N MET A 253 10.05 8.73 -4.81
CA MET A 253 9.97 8.06 -6.11
C MET A 253 11.19 8.35 -6.99
N HIS A 254 11.65 9.61 -7.02
CA HIS A 254 12.78 10.04 -7.87
C HIS A 254 14.14 9.83 -7.22
N TYR A 255 14.23 10.08 -5.91
CA TYR A 255 15.52 10.19 -5.22
C TYR A 255 15.75 9.12 -4.16
N GLY A 256 14.79 8.21 -3.97
CA GLY A 256 14.86 7.14 -2.98
C GLY A 256 14.65 7.64 -1.56
N GLY A 257 15.55 7.28 -0.65
CA GLY A 257 15.38 7.59 0.77
C GLY A 257 14.35 6.68 1.46
N LEU A 258 13.95 7.08 2.66
CA LEU A 258 13.07 6.27 3.52
C LEU A 258 11.63 6.23 3.00
N HIS A 259 11.19 7.26 2.28
CA HIS A 259 9.80 7.40 1.80
C HIS A 259 9.64 7.04 0.32
N LYS A 260 10.47 6.10 -0.17
CA LYS A 260 10.37 5.62 -1.54
C LYS A 260 9.01 4.94 -1.78
N CYS A 261 8.31 5.36 -2.82
CA CYS A 261 7.12 4.68 -3.35
C CYS A 261 7.38 4.14 -4.77
N SER A 262 6.44 3.35 -5.29
CA SER A 262 6.39 2.93 -6.69
C SER A 262 5.98 4.07 -7.61
N SER A 263 6.27 3.91 -8.90
CA SER A 263 5.87 4.85 -9.95
C SER A 263 4.34 4.99 -10.11
N ARG A 264 3.55 4.11 -9.49
CA ARG A 264 2.08 4.09 -9.57
C ARG A 264 1.41 5.00 -8.54
N ARG A 265 2.15 5.56 -7.59
CA ARG A 265 1.56 6.47 -6.58
C ARG A 265 0.75 7.60 -7.25
N MET A 266 -0.43 7.88 -6.71
CA MET A 266 -1.51 8.78 -7.21
C MET A 266 -2.31 8.25 -8.41
N ASP A 267 -1.85 7.22 -9.12
CA ASP A 267 -2.54 6.77 -10.34
C ASP A 267 -3.95 6.25 -10.02
N ALA A 268 -4.15 5.66 -8.84
CA ALA A 268 -5.43 5.09 -8.47
C ALA A 268 -6.55 6.14 -8.40
N ALA A 269 -6.29 7.30 -7.79
CA ALA A 269 -7.27 8.38 -7.71
C ALA A 269 -7.63 8.93 -9.10
N VAL A 270 -6.61 9.10 -9.94
CA VAL A 270 -6.75 9.56 -11.33
C VAL A 270 -7.57 8.58 -12.16
N GLU A 271 -7.24 7.28 -12.10
CA GLU A 271 -7.90 6.20 -12.85
C GLU A 271 -9.35 5.98 -12.39
N LYS A 272 -9.62 6.12 -11.09
CA LYS A 272 -10.96 5.98 -10.51
C LYS A 272 -11.84 7.21 -10.67
N ARG A 273 -11.29 8.34 -11.15
CA ARG A 273 -12.00 9.61 -11.32
C ARG A 273 -12.68 10.07 -10.03
N ILE A 274 -12.11 9.72 -8.88
CA ILE A 274 -12.62 10.10 -7.57
C ILE A 274 -12.36 11.61 -7.35
N PRO A 275 -13.24 12.34 -6.65
CA PRO A 275 -12.94 13.69 -6.18
C PRO A 275 -11.55 13.77 -5.54
N LEU A 276 -10.69 14.59 -6.12
CA LEU A 276 -9.29 14.66 -5.75
C LEU A 276 -8.88 16.10 -5.46
N VAL A 277 -8.45 16.35 -4.23
CA VAL A 277 -7.78 17.60 -3.87
C VAL A 277 -6.32 17.31 -3.61
N VAL A 278 -5.43 18.06 -4.26
CA VAL A 278 -3.98 17.88 -4.15
C VAL A 278 -3.30 19.12 -3.61
N VAL A 279 -2.41 18.92 -2.65
CA VAL A 279 -1.47 19.91 -2.15
C VAL A 279 -0.06 19.32 -2.24
N PRO A 280 0.95 20.03 -2.78
CA PRO A 280 2.31 19.52 -2.84
C PRO A 280 3.02 19.61 -1.48
N GLY A 281 2.35 19.21 -0.39
CA GLY A 281 2.88 19.29 0.96
C GLY A 281 4.07 18.37 1.16
N ALA A 282 5.15 18.93 1.71
CA ALA A 282 6.44 18.27 1.89
C ALA A 282 7.04 17.69 0.59
N ALA A 283 6.63 18.16 -0.59
CA ALA A 283 7.19 17.73 -1.88
C ALA A 283 8.51 18.44 -2.23
N ASP A 284 9.11 19.13 -1.26
CA ASP A 284 10.34 19.93 -1.29
C ASP A 284 11.48 19.36 -0.44
N ILE A 285 11.22 18.25 0.26
CA ILE A 285 12.18 17.63 1.18
C ILE A 285 12.39 16.16 0.88
N LEU A 286 13.64 15.70 0.97
CA LEU A 286 14.00 14.29 0.94
C LEU A 286 14.19 13.77 2.36
N VAL A 287 13.58 12.63 2.68
CA VAL A 287 13.67 12.00 4.00
C VAL A 287 14.68 10.86 3.96
N LEU A 288 15.78 11.05 4.68
CA LEU A 288 16.92 10.13 4.74
C LEU A 288 17.14 9.61 6.17
N SER A 289 18.02 8.62 6.26
CA SER A 289 18.49 8.03 7.51
C SER A 289 19.26 9.04 8.37
N THR A 290 19.89 8.55 9.44
CA THR A 290 20.71 9.32 10.37
C THR A 290 21.75 10.17 9.66
N GLN A 291 22.11 11.30 10.28
CA GLN A 291 23.04 12.27 9.70
C GLN A 291 24.42 11.64 9.38
N GLU A 292 24.85 10.67 10.18
CA GLU A 292 26.13 9.95 10.04
C GLU A 292 26.12 8.95 8.88
N SER A 293 24.94 8.51 8.45
CA SER A 293 24.77 7.52 7.36
C SER A 293 24.42 8.16 6.01
N LEU A 294 24.44 9.50 5.93
CA LEU A 294 24.13 10.21 4.69
C LEU A 294 25.22 10.01 3.64
N ASP A 295 24.78 9.72 2.41
CA ASP A 295 25.62 9.66 1.23
C ASP A 295 26.37 11.00 1.02
N PRO A 296 27.70 10.99 0.77
CA PRO A 296 28.49 12.18 0.51
C PRO A 296 27.92 13.12 -0.55
N LYS A 297 27.14 12.61 -1.52
CA LYS A 297 26.50 13.45 -2.54
C LYS A 297 25.54 14.50 -1.97
N TYR A 298 25.08 14.35 -0.72
CA TYR A 298 24.24 15.35 -0.06
C TYR A 298 25.04 16.40 0.71
N GLU A 299 26.37 16.34 0.71
CA GLU A 299 27.25 17.33 1.34
C GLU A 299 27.00 18.73 0.78
N GLY A 300 27.07 19.74 1.64
CA GLY A 300 26.77 21.13 1.28
C GLY A 300 25.30 21.48 1.06
N ARG A 301 24.39 20.50 1.03
CA ARG A 301 22.94 20.76 0.96
C ARG A 301 22.39 21.23 2.30
N SER A 302 21.31 22.02 2.26
CA SER A 302 20.53 22.39 3.44
C SER A 302 19.88 21.16 4.08
N ARG A 303 20.07 21.01 5.39
CA ARG A 303 19.63 19.84 6.16
C ARG A 303 18.95 20.25 7.46
N TYR A 304 18.03 19.41 7.92
CA TYR A 304 17.40 19.54 9.21
C TYR A 304 17.44 18.22 9.95
N TYR A 305 18.06 18.22 11.13
CA TYR A 305 18.02 17.10 12.05
C TYR A 305 16.60 17.00 12.62
N HIS A 306 15.83 16.00 12.16
CA HIS A 306 14.46 15.83 12.60
C HIS A 306 14.40 15.03 13.90
N ASN A 307 15.13 13.92 13.96
CA ASN A 307 15.34 13.13 15.16
C ASN A 307 16.55 12.20 14.97
N LYS A 308 16.81 11.33 15.94
CA LYS A 308 17.96 10.40 15.93
C LYS A 308 17.99 9.42 14.74
N GLU A 309 16.86 9.15 14.10
CA GLU A 309 16.75 8.22 12.97
C GLU A 309 16.62 8.94 11.61
N ILE A 310 16.23 10.23 11.61
CA ILE A 310 15.76 10.93 10.40
C ILE A 310 16.46 12.27 10.22
N THR A 311 17.01 12.46 9.01
CA THR A 311 17.47 13.75 8.50
C THR A 311 16.63 14.17 7.30
N LEU A 312 16.16 15.42 7.29
CA LEU A 312 15.50 16.02 6.13
C LEU A 312 16.52 16.81 5.32
N VAL A 313 16.47 16.70 4.00
CA VAL A 313 17.35 17.43 3.08
C VAL A 313 16.49 18.21 2.11
N SER A 314 16.72 19.51 1.99
CA SER A 314 15.99 20.36 1.02
C SER A 314 16.39 20.00 -0.40
N LEU A 315 15.41 19.92 -1.31
CA LEU A 315 15.63 19.65 -2.74
C LEU A 315 16.42 20.75 -3.46
N THR A 316 17.16 20.40 -4.52
CA THR A 316 17.66 21.42 -5.45
C THR A 316 16.53 21.92 -6.33
N THR A 317 16.73 23.05 -7.00
CA THR A 317 15.74 23.62 -7.93
C THR A 317 15.38 22.63 -9.05
N GLU A 318 16.37 21.94 -9.61
CA GLU A 318 16.16 20.93 -10.66
C GLU A 318 15.36 19.73 -10.14
N GLU A 319 15.60 19.34 -8.89
CA GLU A 319 14.87 18.24 -8.27
C GLU A 319 13.40 18.63 -7.99
N CYS A 320 13.17 19.84 -7.51
CA CYS A 320 11.85 20.44 -7.36
C CYS A 320 11.07 20.44 -8.68
N ILE A 321 11.69 20.88 -9.77
CA ILE A 321 11.08 20.88 -11.11
C ILE A 321 10.65 19.47 -11.51
N LYS A 322 11.52 18.48 -11.34
CA LYS A 322 11.24 17.09 -11.72
C LYS A 322 10.07 16.47 -10.93
N VAL A 323 10.01 16.77 -9.63
CA VAL A 323 8.90 16.34 -8.77
C VAL A 323 7.59 17.00 -9.21
N ALA A 324 7.59 18.33 -9.43
CA ALA A 324 6.40 19.05 -9.88
C ALA A 324 5.91 18.56 -11.25
N ASP A 325 6.83 18.33 -12.20
CA ASP A 325 6.50 17.79 -13.53
C ASP A 325 5.80 16.44 -13.43
N THR A 326 6.31 15.55 -12.58
CA THR A 326 5.70 14.22 -12.39
C THR A 326 4.29 14.31 -11.81
N ILE A 327 4.08 15.20 -10.82
CA ILE A 327 2.75 15.41 -10.24
C ILE A 327 1.79 15.95 -11.30
N VAL A 328 2.20 16.98 -12.04
CA VAL A 328 1.38 17.60 -13.09
C VAL A 328 1.06 16.61 -14.21
N GLU A 329 2.03 15.82 -14.68
CA GLU A 329 1.84 14.78 -15.69
C GLU A 329 0.79 13.74 -15.24
N LYS A 330 0.85 13.32 -13.98
CA LYS A 330 -0.14 12.40 -13.41
C LYS A 330 -1.52 13.02 -13.38
N LEU A 331 -1.65 14.24 -12.85
CA LEU A 331 -2.92 14.95 -12.74
C LEU A 331 -3.53 15.28 -14.10
N ASN A 332 -2.72 15.58 -15.11
CA ASN A 332 -3.18 15.83 -16.47
C ASN A 332 -3.83 14.61 -17.14
N ARG A 333 -3.70 13.40 -16.58
CA ARG A 333 -4.46 12.22 -17.04
C ARG A 333 -5.85 12.11 -16.39
N ALA A 334 -6.17 12.97 -15.42
CA ALA A 334 -7.44 12.91 -14.72
C ALA A 334 -8.59 13.34 -15.62
N GLU A 335 -9.68 12.58 -15.52
CA GLU A 335 -10.97 12.86 -16.15
C GLU A 335 -12.07 13.09 -15.11
N GLY A 336 -11.73 12.97 -13.82
CA GLY A 336 -12.60 13.28 -12.68
C GLY A 336 -12.40 14.70 -12.15
N PRO A 337 -13.17 15.11 -11.12
CA PRO A 337 -13.03 16.42 -10.52
C PRO A 337 -11.73 16.53 -9.71
N VAL A 338 -10.83 17.42 -10.16
CA VAL A 338 -9.54 17.67 -9.52
C VAL A 338 -9.39 19.15 -9.17
N THR A 339 -8.99 19.44 -7.94
CA THR A 339 -8.48 20.75 -7.54
C THR A 339 -7.07 20.65 -6.97
N VAL A 340 -6.18 21.51 -7.41
CA VAL A 340 -4.82 21.66 -6.87
C VAL A 340 -4.74 22.96 -6.09
N LEU A 341 -4.33 22.88 -4.82
CA LEU A 341 -4.00 24.05 -4.02
C LEU A 341 -2.48 24.15 -3.80
N PHE A 342 -1.92 25.34 -4.02
CA PHE A 342 -0.48 25.59 -3.89
C PHE A 342 -0.20 26.69 -2.86
N PRO A 343 0.53 26.40 -1.76
CA PRO A 343 0.94 27.41 -0.78
C PRO A 343 2.24 28.10 -1.23
N LEU A 344 2.18 29.41 -1.51
CA LEU A 344 3.32 30.17 -2.05
C LEU A 344 4.44 30.42 -1.02
N ARG A 345 4.13 30.37 0.29
CA ARG A 345 5.08 30.72 1.36
C ARG A 345 5.75 29.54 2.05
N GLY A 346 5.44 28.30 1.68
CA GLY A 346 6.11 27.13 2.23
C GLY A 346 5.34 25.83 2.05
N LEU A 347 6.04 24.75 1.71
CA LEU A 347 5.48 23.41 1.50
C LEU A 347 5.63 22.49 2.71
N CYS A 348 6.48 22.83 3.68
CA CYS A 348 6.64 22.08 4.94
C CYS A 348 7.03 23.01 6.10
N SER A 349 6.99 22.53 7.36
CA SER A 349 7.31 23.36 8.54
C SER A 349 8.68 24.04 8.54
N GLN A 350 9.64 23.53 7.77
CA GLN A 350 11.00 24.08 7.66
C GLN A 350 11.24 24.91 6.40
N ASP A 351 10.27 24.98 5.48
CA ASP A 351 10.35 25.73 4.23
C ASP A 351 9.71 27.11 4.40
N LYS A 352 10.42 27.97 5.13
CA LYS A 352 10.04 29.36 5.38
C LYS A 352 11.25 30.18 5.78
N GLU A 353 11.18 31.49 5.55
CA GLU A 353 12.27 32.42 5.82
C GLU A 353 12.87 32.23 7.23
N GLY A 354 14.19 32.07 7.28
CA GLY A 354 14.96 31.87 8.51
C GLY A 354 14.99 30.42 9.04
N PHE A 355 14.36 29.46 8.35
CA PHE A 355 14.37 28.04 8.72
C PHE A 355 15.34 27.25 7.84
N ALA A 356 15.72 26.06 8.31
CA ALA A 356 16.84 25.31 7.77
C ALA A 356 16.64 24.84 6.32
N LEU A 357 15.40 24.66 5.88
CA LEU A 357 15.07 24.09 4.57
C LEU A 357 14.39 25.09 3.62
N ASP A 358 14.40 26.39 3.95
CA ASP A 358 13.80 27.44 3.12
C ASP A 358 14.37 27.39 1.69
N ASN A 359 13.47 27.17 0.72
CA ASN A 359 13.83 27.04 -0.68
C ASN A 359 12.89 27.86 -1.57
N PRO A 360 13.00 29.20 -1.54
CA PRO A 360 12.11 30.07 -2.28
C PRO A 360 12.21 29.88 -3.80
N GLU A 361 13.41 29.61 -4.33
CA GLU A 361 13.61 29.40 -5.77
C GLU A 361 13.03 28.05 -6.22
N GLY A 362 13.29 26.97 -5.48
CA GLY A 362 12.71 25.66 -5.74
C GLY A 362 11.18 25.71 -5.73
N ARG A 363 10.57 26.30 -4.68
CA ARG A 363 9.11 26.50 -4.62
C ARG A 363 8.58 27.31 -5.80
N LYS A 364 9.24 28.40 -6.17
CA LYS A 364 8.83 29.27 -7.27
C LYS A 364 8.81 28.49 -8.60
N GLN A 365 9.82 27.66 -8.85
CA GLN A 365 9.84 26.82 -10.04
C GLN A 365 8.75 25.76 -10.01
N MET A 366 8.50 25.11 -8.87
CA MET A 366 7.37 24.18 -8.73
C MET A 366 6.04 24.88 -9.05
N TYR A 367 5.78 26.04 -8.45
CA TYR A 367 4.58 26.84 -8.73
C TYR A 367 4.42 27.13 -10.23
N GLN A 368 5.50 27.56 -10.90
CA GLN A 368 5.46 27.86 -12.33
C GLN A 368 5.10 26.62 -13.17
N ILE A 369 5.64 25.46 -12.82
CA ILE A 369 5.29 24.18 -13.47
C ILE A 369 3.80 23.86 -13.30
N PHE A 370 3.26 23.94 -12.07
CA PHE A 370 1.82 23.72 -11.83
C PHE A 370 0.96 24.71 -12.63
N LYS A 371 1.34 26.00 -12.61
CA LYS A 371 0.60 27.06 -13.30
C LYS A 371 0.56 26.87 -14.82
N ASP A 372 1.69 26.52 -15.43
CA ASP A 372 1.83 26.52 -16.89
C ASP A 372 1.43 25.20 -17.52
N LYS A 373 1.66 24.08 -16.83
CA LYS A 373 1.51 22.74 -17.41
C LYS A 373 0.23 22.02 -16.97
N LEU A 374 -0.47 22.46 -15.93
CA LEU A 374 -1.78 21.88 -15.62
C LEU A 374 -2.77 22.16 -16.75
N LYS A 375 -3.56 21.14 -17.08
CA LYS A 375 -4.72 21.27 -17.98
C LYS A 375 -5.71 22.31 -17.43
N LYS A 376 -6.35 23.06 -18.33
CA LYS A 376 -7.25 24.16 -17.97
C LYS A 376 -8.50 23.70 -17.22
N GLU A 377 -8.87 22.44 -17.39
CA GLU A 377 -10.00 21.78 -16.73
C GLU A 377 -9.71 21.49 -15.25
N ILE A 378 -8.44 21.44 -14.84
CA ILE A 378 -8.04 21.26 -13.46
C ILE A 378 -8.10 22.61 -12.77
N ASN A 379 -8.88 22.69 -11.68
CA ASN A 379 -8.96 23.92 -10.90
C ASN A 379 -7.62 24.12 -10.15
N PHE A 380 -6.91 25.21 -10.43
CA PHE A 380 -5.64 25.52 -9.77
C PHE A 380 -5.77 26.78 -8.93
N ILE A 381 -5.56 26.64 -7.62
CA ILE A 381 -5.69 27.71 -6.63
C ILE A 381 -4.34 27.91 -5.94
N ALA A 382 -3.66 29.01 -6.25
CA ALA A 382 -2.46 29.41 -5.51
C ALA A 382 -2.80 30.48 -4.47
N LEU A 383 -2.35 30.28 -3.24
CA LEU A 383 -2.63 31.17 -2.12
C LEU A 383 -1.33 31.71 -1.54
N ASP A 384 -1.33 32.98 -1.15
CA ASP A 384 -0.18 33.65 -0.51
C ASP A 384 -0.06 33.26 0.97
N ASN A 385 0.00 31.96 1.23
CA ASN A 385 0.04 31.35 2.54
C ASN A 385 1.14 30.30 2.62
N HIS A 386 1.51 29.97 3.85
CA HIS A 386 2.29 28.80 4.16
C HIS A 386 1.34 27.61 4.34
N ILE A 387 1.76 26.37 4.01
CA ILE A 387 0.90 25.18 4.13
C ILE A 387 0.30 24.99 5.54
N ASN A 388 1.06 25.39 6.56
CA ASN A 388 0.67 25.34 7.97
C ASN A 388 -0.20 26.50 8.46
N ASP A 389 -0.58 27.44 7.60
CA ASP A 389 -1.51 28.50 7.97
C ASP A 389 -2.95 27.99 8.03
N ASP A 390 -3.69 28.39 9.05
CA ASP A 390 -5.11 28.01 9.23
C ASP A 390 -5.96 28.36 8.00
N ALA A 391 -5.69 29.52 7.38
CA ALA A 391 -6.43 29.99 6.20
C ALA A 391 -6.21 29.07 4.99
N PHE A 392 -4.98 28.58 4.79
CA PHE A 392 -4.67 27.64 3.71
C PHE A 392 -5.34 26.29 3.93
N ALA A 393 -5.25 25.76 5.16
CA ALA A 393 -5.91 24.53 5.57
C ALA A 393 -7.44 24.59 5.40
N THR A 394 -8.04 25.72 5.79
CA THR A 394 -9.48 25.97 5.63
C THR A 394 -9.88 25.98 4.16
N ALA A 395 -9.12 26.66 3.30
CA ALA A 395 -9.40 26.70 1.87
C ALA A 395 -9.31 25.31 1.21
N ALA A 396 -8.28 24.54 1.56
CA ALA A 396 -8.10 23.20 1.02
C ALA A 396 -9.18 22.21 1.48
N ALA A 397 -9.53 22.21 2.77
CA ALA A 397 -10.60 21.38 3.30
C ALA A 397 -11.97 21.76 2.71
N SER A 398 -12.27 23.05 2.61
CA SER A 398 -13.51 23.55 1.98
C SER A 398 -13.65 23.02 0.55
N GLU A 399 -12.54 22.92 -0.17
CA GLU A 399 -12.58 22.45 -1.53
C GLU A 399 -12.85 20.95 -1.64
N MET A 400 -12.27 20.14 -0.74
CA MET A 400 -12.59 18.72 -0.70
C MET A 400 -14.08 18.50 -0.36
N ILE A 401 -14.61 19.28 0.60
CA ILE A 401 -16.04 19.26 0.95
C ILE A 401 -16.90 19.62 -0.26
N ARG A 402 -16.54 20.68 -0.99
CA ARG A 402 -17.26 21.11 -2.19
C ARG A 402 -17.25 20.03 -3.27
N LEU A 403 -16.10 19.42 -3.56
CA LEU A 403 -16.01 18.38 -4.58
C LEU A 403 -16.85 17.14 -4.23
N ILE A 404 -16.82 16.71 -2.96
CA ILE A 404 -17.64 15.56 -2.51
C ILE A 404 -19.13 15.90 -2.60
N LYS A 405 -19.56 17.07 -2.11
CA LYS A 405 -20.97 17.48 -2.14
C LYS A 405 -21.55 17.66 -3.54
N ASN A 406 -20.73 18.00 -4.54
CA ASN A 406 -21.16 18.15 -5.92
C ASN A 406 -21.15 16.85 -6.73
N SER A 407 -20.58 15.77 -6.19
CA SER A 407 -20.45 14.48 -6.88
C SER A 407 -21.61 13.51 -6.58
N TYR A 408 -22.55 13.90 -5.73
CA TYR A 408 -23.75 13.18 -5.33
C TYR A 408 -24.92 14.16 -5.27
#